data_AF-A0A8A2U6T3-F1
#
_entry.id   AF-A0A8A2U6T3-F1
#
_cell.length_a   1.000
_cell.length_b   1.000
_cell.length_c   1.000
_cell.angle_alpha   90.00
_cell.angle_beta   90.00
_cell.angle_gamma   90.00
#
_symmetry.space_group_name_H-M   'P 1'
#
loop_
_entity.id
_entity.type
_entity.pdbx_description
1 polymer ?
#
loop_
_entity_poly.entity_id
_entity_poly.type
_entity_poly.pdbx_seq_one_letter_code
_entity_poly.pdbx_strand_id
1 'polypeptide(L)'
;MGQRHLEMDAEPSIDRAARRLEAESTATIARAVYDHAGELAVLEYGQPAAMLGAIRLAARRTGVGEPDRERLAAEFDVDPDRVVAADELQSRYLTPPADDDEIRRLRRRLIVAREVLAAVERGRGAGPELPGSHLADAAPFLLARASSHLDSRTDREFPGLDAAALRDHVERLEADLEFARLGTKLYRLVHEE
;
A
#
# COMPACT_ATOMS: atom_id res chain seq x y z
N MET A 1 30.95 42.17 -5.08
CA MET A 1 30.30 41.87 -3.78
C MET A 1 29.26 40.79 -4.05
N GLY A 2 29.68 39.53 -3.97
CA GLY A 2 28.84 38.39 -4.33
C GLY A 2 27.82 38.11 -3.24
N GLN A 3 26.54 38.25 -3.58
CA GLN A 3 25.46 37.74 -2.76
C GLN A 3 25.47 36.22 -2.87
N ARG A 4 26.08 35.57 -1.87
CA ARG A 4 25.81 34.16 -1.59
C ARG A 4 24.37 34.10 -1.14
N HIS A 5 23.50 33.64 -2.04
CA HIS A 5 22.19 33.14 -1.65
C HIS A 5 22.48 31.97 -0.69
N LEU A 6 22.37 32.23 0.61
CA LEU A 6 22.15 31.17 1.58
C LEU A 6 20.81 30.58 1.16
N GLU A 7 20.84 29.44 0.48
CA GLU A 7 19.71 28.53 0.51
C GLU A 7 19.46 28.29 2.01
N MET A 8 18.50 29.02 2.56
CA MET A 8 17.90 28.64 3.84
C MET A 8 17.47 27.20 3.63
N ASP A 9 18.12 26.28 4.36
CA ASP A 9 17.78 24.87 4.43
C ASP A 9 16.27 24.77 4.59
N ALA A 10 15.58 24.56 3.47
CA ALA A 10 14.15 24.35 3.49
C ALA A 10 13.95 23.09 4.34
N GLU A 11 13.24 23.24 5.47
CA GLU A 11 12.95 22.14 6.38
C GLU A 11 12.65 20.88 5.58
N PRO A 12 13.29 19.74 5.91
CA PRO A 12 13.09 18.52 5.15
C PRO A 12 11.58 18.19 5.19
N SER A 13 10.94 18.27 4.03
CA SER A 13 9.54 17.92 3.87
C SER A 13 9.41 16.43 3.56
N ILE A 14 8.31 15.83 4.01
CA ILE A 14 8.01 14.41 3.76
C ILE A 14 8.07 14.09 2.26
N ASP A 15 7.55 14.96 1.39
CA ASP A 15 7.57 14.74 -0.07
C ASP A 15 8.99 14.71 -0.63
N ARG A 16 9.89 15.56 -0.11
CA ARG A 16 11.28 15.60 -0.54
C ARG A 16 12.04 14.36 -0.08
N ALA A 17 11.82 13.96 1.17
CA ALA A 17 12.43 12.77 1.73
C ALA A 17 11.92 11.49 1.05
N ALA A 18 10.61 11.38 0.82
CA ALA A 18 9.99 10.28 0.10
C ALA A 18 10.56 10.17 -1.32
N ARG A 19 10.70 11.29 -2.05
CA ARG A 19 11.33 11.29 -3.38
C ARG A 19 12.77 10.80 -3.35
N ARG A 20 13.56 11.26 -2.37
CA ARG A 20 14.97 10.86 -2.25
C ARG A 20 15.13 9.37 -1.91
N LEU A 21 14.11 8.79 -1.29
CA LEU A 21 14.04 7.36 -0.94
C LEU A 21 13.27 6.51 -1.97
N GLU A 22 12.79 7.10 -3.07
CA GLU A 22 11.93 6.42 -4.07
C GLU A 22 10.64 5.83 -3.46
N ALA A 23 10.09 6.50 -2.46
CA ALA A 23 8.89 6.12 -1.71
C ALA A 23 7.73 7.12 -1.92
N GLU A 24 7.66 7.80 -3.06
CA GLU A 24 6.65 8.84 -3.32
C GLU A 24 5.22 8.32 -3.23
N SER A 25 5.00 7.05 -3.59
CA SER A 25 3.69 6.40 -3.48
C SER A 25 3.16 6.34 -2.04
N THR A 26 4.03 6.48 -1.03
CA THR A 26 3.67 6.43 0.39
C THR A 26 3.58 7.82 1.03
N ALA A 27 3.84 8.90 0.28
CA ALA A 27 3.98 10.25 0.84
C ALA A 27 2.70 10.77 1.52
N THR A 28 1.52 10.50 0.95
CA THR A 28 0.24 10.87 1.58
C THR A 28 0.03 10.16 2.92
N ILE A 29 0.31 8.87 2.98
CA ILE A 29 0.18 8.07 4.21
C ILE A 29 1.22 8.52 5.25
N ALA A 30 2.45 8.81 4.81
CA ALA A 30 3.51 9.31 5.68
C ALA A 30 3.14 10.68 6.30
N ARG A 31 2.53 11.58 5.52
CA ARG A 31 2.00 12.85 6.03
C ARG A 31 0.93 12.63 7.09
N ALA A 32 -0.09 11.81 6.79
CA ALA A 32 -1.14 11.49 7.77
C ALA A 32 -0.57 10.89 9.08
N VAL A 33 0.47 10.06 9.01
CA VAL A 33 1.19 9.54 10.19
C VAL A 33 1.88 10.66 10.96
N TYR A 34 2.66 11.49 10.26
CA TYR A 34 3.46 12.54 10.86
C TYR A 34 2.59 13.66 11.45
N ASP A 35 1.50 14.03 10.79
CA ASP A 35 0.57 15.05 11.28
C ASP A 35 -0.18 14.56 12.52
N HIS A 36 -0.50 13.27 12.59
CA HIS A 36 -1.22 12.68 13.73
C HIS A 36 -0.31 12.36 14.94
N ALA A 37 0.92 11.90 14.72
CA ALA A 37 1.80 11.38 15.78
C ALA A 37 3.25 11.87 15.71
N GLY A 38 3.59 12.74 14.76
CA GLY A 38 4.95 13.23 14.53
C GLY A 38 5.49 14.05 15.69
N GLU A 39 4.70 14.96 16.27
CA GLU A 39 5.15 15.83 17.37
C GLU A 39 5.77 15.05 18.54
N LEU A 40 5.17 13.91 18.91
CA LEU A 40 5.67 13.04 19.98
C LEU A 40 7.03 12.43 19.63
N ALA A 41 7.18 11.97 18.39
CA ALA A 41 8.46 11.44 17.91
C ALA A 41 9.52 12.53 17.72
N VAL A 42 9.12 13.76 17.36
CA VAL A 42 10.03 14.91 17.26
C VAL A 42 10.63 15.22 18.63
N LEU A 43 9.80 15.21 19.69
CA LEU A 43 10.26 15.49 21.06
C LEU A 43 11.29 14.48 21.56
N GLU A 44 11.15 13.20 21.18
CA GLU A 44 12.01 12.13 21.70
C GLU A 44 13.25 11.86 20.82
N TYR A 45 13.09 11.90 19.49
CA TYR A 45 14.11 11.45 18.53
C TYR A 45 14.59 12.54 17.56
N GLY A 46 13.94 13.71 17.56
CA GLY A 46 14.23 14.82 16.66
C GLY A 46 13.46 14.75 15.34
N GLN A 47 13.34 15.90 14.69
CA GLN A 47 12.53 16.07 13.47
C GLN A 47 12.93 15.14 12.30
N PRO A 48 14.22 14.97 11.94
CA PRO A 48 14.59 14.07 10.85
C PRO A 48 14.18 12.62 11.12
N ALA A 49 14.39 12.14 12.35
CA ALA A 49 14.04 10.78 12.74
C ALA A 49 12.52 10.56 12.74
N ALA A 50 11.74 11.53 13.25
CA ALA A 50 10.29 11.47 13.25
C ALA A 50 9.69 11.45 11.84
N MET A 51 10.22 12.28 10.93
CA MET A 51 9.78 12.33 9.53
C MET A 51 10.10 11.03 8.79
N LEU A 52 11.33 10.53 8.91
CA LEU A 52 11.76 9.29 8.26
C LEU A 52 11.07 8.07 8.88
N GLY A 53 10.76 8.12 10.18
CA GLY A 53 9.96 7.12 10.87
C GLY A 53 8.56 7.02 10.26
N ALA A 54 7.94 8.16 9.94
CA ALA A 54 6.63 8.18 9.31
C ALA A 54 6.65 7.60 7.89
N ILE A 55 7.71 7.88 7.11
CA ILE A 55 7.92 7.29 5.78
C ILE A 55 8.11 5.78 5.89
N ARG A 56 8.94 5.31 6.83
CA ARG A 56 9.18 3.89 7.06
C ARG A 56 7.88 3.18 7.47
N LEU A 57 7.10 3.76 8.39
CA LEU A 57 5.81 3.23 8.80
C LEU A 57 4.84 3.12 7.61
N ALA A 58 4.74 4.17 6.79
CA ALA A 58 3.90 4.17 5.60
C ALA A 58 4.33 3.11 4.59
N ALA A 59 5.64 2.95 4.35
CA ALA A 59 6.20 1.93 3.47
C ALA A 59 5.92 0.51 3.96
N ARG A 60 6.04 0.27 5.28
CA ARG A 60 5.66 -1.02 5.88
C ARG A 60 4.17 -1.30 5.71
N ARG A 61 3.31 -0.32 6.01
CA ARG A 61 1.85 -0.48 5.94
C ARG A 61 1.37 -0.69 4.51
N THR A 62 1.97 -0.04 3.53
CA THR A 62 1.59 -0.20 2.10
C THR A 62 2.18 -1.44 1.44
N GLY A 63 3.24 -2.02 2.02
CA GLY A 63 3.96 -3.17 1.46
C GLY A 63 4.87 -2.81 0.28
N VAL A 64 5.24 -1.53 0.14
CA VAL A 64 6.21 -1.04 -0.87
C VAL A 64 7.64 -1.47 -0.53
N GLY A 65 7.90 -1.82 0.73
CA GLY A 65 9.22 -2.17 1.22
C GLY A 65 9.84 -0.99 1.96
N GLU A 66 10.42 -1.25 3.12
CA GLU A 66 10.99 -0.20 3.96
C GLU A 66 12.30 0.35 3.38
N PRO A 67 12.59 1.65 3.55
CA PRO A 67 13.89 2.20 3.20
C PRO A 67 15.04 1.51 3.94
N ASP A 68 16.13 1.25 3.22
CA ASP A 68 17.34 0.66 3.80
C ASP A 68 17.97 1.59 4.86
N ARG A 69 18.40 1.00 5.98
CA ARG A 69 19.10 1.69 7.07
C ARG A 69 20.36 2.41 6.59
N GLU A 70 21.16 1.79 5.70
CA GLU A 70 22.37 2.41 5.16
C GLU A 70 22.04 3.63 4.32
N ARG A 71 20.97 3.55 3.52
CA ARG A 71 20.47 4.67 2.71
C ARG A 71 19.94 5.81 3.57
N LEU A 72 19.21 5.49 4.65
CA LEU A 72 18.72 6.49 5.60
C LEU A 72 19.87 7.28 6.24
N ALA A 73 20.91 6.59 6.70
CA ALA A 73 22.10 7.22 7.27
C ALA A 73 22.84 8.08 6.25
N ALA A 74 23.10 7.54 5.06
CA ALA A 74 23.87 8.22 4.02
C ALA A 74 23.19 9.49 3.47
N GLU A 75 21.87 9.47 3.32
CA GLU A 75 21.14 10.55 2.65
C GLU A 75 20.68 11.66 3.59
N PHE A 76 20.53 11.38 4.89
CA PHE A 76 19.92 12.29 5.86
C PHE A 76 20.76 12.54 7.13
N ASP A 77 21.95 11.94 7.25
CA ASP A 77 22.84 12.07 8.41
C ASP A 77 22.10 11.80 9.74
N VAL A 78 21.26 10.77 9.74
CA VAL A 78 20.46 10.35 10.89
C VAL A 78 20.86 8.95 11.32
N ASP A 79 20.84 8.70 12.63
CA ASP A 79 20.97 7.34 13.17
C ASP A 79 19.74 6.50 12.77
N PRO A 80 19.91 5.40 12.00
CA PRO A 80 18.81 4.55 11.59
C PRO A 80 18.03 3.94 12.75
N ASP A 81 18.67 3.70 13.90
CA ASP A 81 17.97 3.13 15.05
C ASP A 81 16.99 4.14 15.68
N ARG A 82 17.29 5.44 15.59
CA ARG A 82 16.34 6.50 15.97
C ARG A 82 15.15 6.57 15.02
N VAL A 83 15.37 6.36 13.73
CA VAL A 83 14.29 6.29 12.72
C VAL A 83 13.35 5.12 13.03
N VAL A 84 13.91 3.96 13.35
CA VAL A 84 13.15 2.77 13.74
C VAL A 84 12.36 3.02 15.03
N ALA A 85 12.98 3.61 16.05
CA ALA A 85 12.31 3.95 17.30
C ALA A 85 11.17 4.96 17.10
N ALA A 86 11.36 5.97 16.25
CA ALA A 86 10.33 6.94 15.91
C ALA A 86 9.12 6.31 15.21
N ASP A 87 9.37 5.42 14.24
CA ASP A 87 8.33 4.62 13.58
C ASP A 87 7.55 3.75 14.59
N GLU A 88 8.27 3.01 15.44
CA GLU A 88 7.63 2.20 16.49
C GLU A 88 6.76 3.04 17.42
N LEU A 89 7.25 4.21 17.85
CA LEU A 89 6.50 5.14 18.69
C LEU A 89 5.24 5.62 17.98
N GLN A 90 5.35 6.13 16.74
CA GLN A 90 4.21 6.61 15.95
C GLN A 90 3.17 5.50 15.74
N SER A 91 3.62 4.26 15.51
CA SER A 91 2.73 3.12 15.28
C SER A 91 1.82 2.81 16.48
N ARG A 92 2.26 3.12 17.71
CA ARG A 92 1.46 2.90 18.94
C ARG A 92 0.22 3.80 19.02
N TYR A 93 0.22 4.92 18.30
CA TYR A 93 -0.89 5.87 18.26
C TYR A 93 -1.87 5.61 17.11
N LEU A 94 -1.67 4.52 16.36
CA LEU A 94 -2.52 4.09 15.26
C LEU A 94 -3.15 2.74 15.59
N THR A 95 -4.30 2.46 14.98
CA THR A 95 -4.86 1.10 14.99
C THR A 95 -3.86 0.16 14.29
N PRO A 96 -3.59 -1.03 14.84
CA PRO A 96 -2.79 -2.04 14.13
C PRO A 96 -3.47 -2.41 12.80
N PRO A 97 -2.69 -2.93 11.83
CA PRO A 97 -3.29 -3.50 10.63
C PRO A 97 -4.12 -4.74 10.99
N ALA A 98 -4.90 -5.23 10.04
CA ALA A 98 -5.44 -6.59 10.12
C ALA A 98 -4.30 -7.61 10.25
N ASP A 99 -4.62 -8.82 10.72
CA ASP A 99 -3.63 -9.88 10.79
C ASP A 99 -3.08 -10.24 9.40
N ASP A 100 -1.88 -10.82 9.38
CA ASP A 100 -1.19 -11.14 8.15
C ASP A 100 -1.95 -12.17 7.30
N ASP A 101 -2.76 -13.04 7.91
CA ASP A 101 -3.53 -14.04 7.17
C ASP A 101 -4.67 -13.41 6.37
N GLU A 102 -5.37 -12.43 6.95
CA GLU A 102 -6.39 -11.67 6.25
C GLU A 102 -5.79 -10.80 5.15
N ILE A 103 -4.67 -10.12 5.40
CA ILE A 103 -3.95 -9.36 4.36
C ILE A 103 -3.49 -10.28 3.22
N ARG A 104 -2.93 -11.46 3.54
CA ARG A 104 -2.54 -12.47 2.54
C ARG A 104 -3.75 -12.99 1.77
N ARG A 105 -4.87 -13.22 2.44
CA ARG A 105 -6.12 -13.68 1.82
C ARG A 105 -6.68 -12.64 0.84
N LEU A 106 -6.77 -11.38 1.25
CA LEU A 106 -7.20 -10.27 0.38
C LEU A 106 -6.28 -10.11 -0.82
N ARG A 107 -4.95 -10.12 -0.62
CA ARG A 107 -3.98 -10.05 -1.71
C ARG A 107 -4.14 -11.17 -2.72
N ARG A 108 -4.31 -12.43 -2.27
CA ARG A 108 -4.52 -13.57 -3.17
C ARG A 108 -5.82 -13.45 -3.95
N ARG A 109 -6.91 -13.02 -3.30
CA ARG A 109 -8.19 -12.75 -3.97
C ARG A 109 -8.08 -11.67 -5.04
N LEU A 110 -7.35 -10.58 -4.74
CA LEU A 110 -7.12 -9.50 -5.68
C LEU A 110 -6.33 -9.96 -6.91
N ILE A 111 -5.28 -10.76 -6.73
CA ILE A 111 -4.52 -11.37 -7.85
C ILE A 111 -5.46 -12.18 -8.74
N VAL A 112 -6.28 -13.06 -8.15
CA VAL A 112 -7.22 -13.88 -8.94
C VAL A 112 -8.25 -13.03 -9.67
N ALA A 113 -8.82 -12.01 -9.02
CA ALA A 113 -9.78 -11.12 -9.64
C ALA A 113 -9.19 -10.36 -10.85
N ARG A 114 -7.94 -9.87 -10.74
CA ARG A 114 -7.23 -9.20 -11.83
C ARG A 114 -6.93 -10.15 -12.99
N GLU A 115 -6.52 -11.38 -12.70
CA GLU A 115 -6.28 -12.39 -13.75
C GLU A 115 -7.56 -12.78 -14.50
N VAL A 116 -8.67 -12.90 -13.77
CA VAL A 116 -10.00 -13.14 -14.38
C VAL A 116 -10.43 -11.95 -15.23
N LEU A 117 -10.26 -10.72 -14.74
CA LEU A 117 -10.53 -9.51 -15.52
C LEU A 117 -9.69 -9.48 -16.81
N ALA A 118 -8.38 -9.70 -16.71
CA ALA A 118 -7.49 -9.72 -17.87
C ALA A 118 -7.88 -10.82 -18.87
N ALA A 119 -8.30 -12.00 -18.40
CA ALA A 119 -8.79 -13.07 -19.26
C ALA A 119 -10.08 -12.68 -20.01
N VAL A 120 -11.04 -12.06 -19.31
CA VAL A 120 -12.28 -11.55 -19.90
C VAL A 120 -11.99 -10.45 -20.93
N GLU A 121 -11.06 -9.53 -20.63
CA GLU A 121 -10.66 -8.46 -21.54
C GLU A 121 -9.90 -8.97 -22.78
N ARG A 122 -9.14 -10.06 -22.66
CA ARG A 122 -8.46 -10.73 -23.79
C ARG A 122 -9.41 -11.48 -24.73
N GLY A 123 -10.65 -11.77 -24.29
CA GLY A 123 -11.67 -12.43 -25.10
C GLY A 123 -11.62 -13.96 -25.05
N ARG A 124 -12.61 -14.59 -25.70
CA ARG A 124 -12.91 -16.04 -25.58
C ARG A 124 -11.70 -16.92 -25.95
N GLY A 125 -11.25 -17.74 -25.00
CA GLY A 125 -10.24 -18.78 -25.20
C GLY A 125 -8.98 -18.63 -24.34
N ALA A 126 -8.75 -17.46 -23.74
CA ALA A 126 -7.69 -17.28 -22.77
C ALA A 126 -8.25 -17.48 -21.35
N GLY A 127 -7.84 -18.55 -20.67
CA GLY A 127 -8.15 -18.73 -19.25
C GLY A 127 -7.35 -17.76 -18.36
N PRO A 128 -7.70 -17.65 -17.06
CA PRO A 128 -6.85 -16.96 -16.10
C PRO A 128 -5.51 -17.69 -15.95
N GLU A 129 -4.41 -16.95 -15.98
CA GLU A 129 -3.06 -17.50 -15.81
C GLU A 129 -2.69 -17.45 -14.33
N LEU A 130 -3.15 -18.43 -13.57
CA LEU A 130 -2.85 -18.49 -12.14
C LEU A 130 -1.53 -19.24 -11.88
N PRO A 131 -0.50 -18.60 -11.30
CA PRO A 131 0.71 -19.27 -10.90
C PRO A 131 0.48 -20.14 -9.65
N GLY A 132 0.07 -21.39 -9.86
CA GLY A 132 0.03 -22.45 -8.84
C GLY A 132 -1.33 -22.68 -8.14
N SER A 133 -1.47 -23.87 -7.55
CA SER A 133 -2.74 -24.41 -7.01
C SER A 133 -3.36 -23.55 -5.88
N HIS A 134 -2.55 -23.05 -4.96
CA HIS A 134 -2.96 -22.21 -3.82
C HIS A 134 -3.66 -20.89 -4.18
N LEU A 135 -3.51 -20.36 -5.40
CA LEU A 135 -4.28 -19.20 -5.87
C LEU A 135 -5.66 -19.61 -6.36
N ALA A 136 -5.82 -20.83 -6.87
CA ALA A 136 -7.12 -21.35 -7.27
C ALA A 136 -8.09 -21.45 -6.07
N ASP A 137 -7.55 -21.79 -4.89
CA ASP A 137 -8.33 -21.87 -3.65
C ASP A 137 -8.70 -20.50 -3.06
N ALA A 138 -8.08 -19.41 -3.52
CA ALA A 138 -8.31 -18.09 -2.95
C ALA A 138 -9.65 -17.47 -3.38
N ALA A 139 -10.16 -17.82 -4.56
CA ALA A 139 -11.45 -17.35 -5.05
C ALA A 139 -12.17 -18.41 -5.91
N PRO A 140 -12.54 -19.56 -5.32
CA PRO A 140 -13.07 -20.71 -6.05
C PRO A 140 -14.36 -20.36 -6.81
N PHE A 141 -15.21 -19.51 -6.23
CA PHE A 141 -16.45 -19.07 -6.88
C PHE A 141 -16.20 -18.21 -8.13
N LEU A 142 -15.23 -17.30 -8.08
CA LEU A 142 -14.89 -16.46 -9.24
C LEU A 142 -14.30 -17.31 -10.37
N LEU A 143 -13.45 -18.28 -10.03
CA LEU A 143 -12.84 -19.16 -11.01
C LEU A 143 -13.84 -20.14 -11.62
N ALA A 144 -14.72 -20.74 -10.83
CA ALA A 144 -15.80 -21.57 -11.33
C ALA A 144 -16.69 -20.80 -12.32
N ARG A 145 -16.97 -19.53 -12.02
CA ARG A 145 -17.78 -18.68 -12.90
C ARG A 145 -17.01 -18.27 -14.16
N ALA A 146 -15.72 -17.96 -14.06
CA ALA A 146 -14.86 -17.64 -15.21
C ALA A 146 -14.70 -18.85 -16.15
N SER A 147 -14.52 -20.06 -15.62
CA SER A 147 -14.47 -21.29 -16.43
C SER A 147 -15.78 -21.56 -17.17
N SER A 148 -16.93 -21.24 -16.56
CA SER A 148 -18.24 -21.38 -17.19
C SER A 148 -18.45 -20.38 -18.33
N HIS A 149 -17.94 -19.15 -18.23
CA HIS A 149 -18.03 -18.16 -19.32
C HIS A 149 -17.13 -18.49 -20.54
N LEU A 150 -16.13 -19.36 -20.37
CA LEU A 150 -15.33 -19.87 -21.50
C LEU A 150 -16.11 -20.92 -22.32
N ASP A 151 -17.22 -21.48 -21.80
CA ASP A 151 -18.15 -22.31 -22.56
C ASP A 151 -19.32 -21.45 -23.08
N SER A 152 -19.38 -21.31 -24.41
CA SER A 152 -20.43 -20.58 -25.12
C SER A 152 -21.87 -21.05 -24.83
N ARG A 153 -22.07 -22.27 -24.32
CA ARG A 153 -23.40 -22.76 -23.90
C ARG A 153 -23.81 -22.24 -22.52
N THR A 154 -22.86 -22.08 -21.61
CA THR A 154 -23.13 -21.72 -20.20
C THR A 154 -23.24 -20.21 -19.99
N ASP A 155 -22.62 -19.41 -20.88
CA ASP A 155 -22.73 -17.94 -20.96
C ASP A 155 -24.20 -17.46 -21.09
N ARG A 156 -25.08 -18.31 -21.66
CA ARG A 156 -26.53 -18.04 -21.79
C ARG A 156 -27.34 -18.29 -20.52
N GLU A 157 -26.88 -19.17 -19.65
CA GLU A 157 -27.61 -19.57 -18.43
C GLU A 157 -27.19 -18.75 -17.19
N PHE A 158 -25.99 -18.16 -17.19
CA PHE A 158 -25.47 -17.36 -16.07
C PHE A 158 -24.85 -16.03 -16.53
N PRO A 159 -25.63 -15.01 -16.90
CA PRO A 159 -25.07 -13.69 -17.18
C PRO A 159 -24.42 -13.11 -15.92
N GLY A 160 -23.17 -12.62 -16.01
CA GLY A 160 -22.61 -11.76 -14.94
C GLY A 160 -21.14 -11.94 -14.56
N LEU A 161 -20.25 -12.21 -15.51
CA LEU A 161 -18.86 -11.76 -15.46
C LEU A 161 -18.62 -10.80 -16.63
N ASP A 162 -19.34 -9.68 -16.64
CA ASP A 162 -18.94 -8.59 -17.53
C ASP A 162 -17.69 -7.88 -16.95
N ALA A 163 -16.91 -7.28 -17.84
CA ALA A 163 -15.67 -6.62 -17.44
C ALA A 163 -15.90 -5.43 -16.49
N ALA A 164 -17.08 -4.79 -16.52
CA ALA A 164 -17.38 -3.65 -15.66
C ALA A 164 -17.57 -4.10 -14.20
N ALA A 165 -18.39 -5.12 -13.96
CA ALA A 165 -18.61 -5.69 -12.64
C ALA A 165 -17.31 -6.28 -12.04
N LEU A 166 -16.42 -6.81 -12.89
CA LEU A 166 -15.10 -7.26 -12.45
C LEU A 166 -14.18 -6.11 -12.04
N ARG A 167 -14.19 -4.99 -12.77
CA ARG A 167 -13.45 -3.78 -12.37
C ARG A 167 -13.95 -3.23 -11.04
N ASP A 168 -15.26 -3.08 -10.87
CA ASP A 168 -15.86 -2.67 -9.60
C ASP A 168 -15.47 -3.61 -8.44
N HIS A 169 -15.39 -4.92 -8.72
CA HIS A 169 -14.97 -5.89 -7.71
C HIS A 169 -13.49 -5.77 -7.35
N VAL A 170 -12.62 -5.55 -8.35
CA VAL A 170 -11.19 -5.32 -8.15
C VAL A 170 -10.97 -4.06 -7.33
N GLU A 171 -11.63 -2.95 -7.69
CA GLU A 171 -11.54 -1.67 -6.95
C GLU A 171 -11.98 -1.84 -5.49
N ARG A 172 -13.07 -2.57 -5.23
CA ARG A 172 -13.49 -2.87 -3.86
C ARG A 172 -12.45 -3.69 -3.10
N LEU A 173 -11.85 -4.70 -3.73
CA LEU A 173 -10.81 -5.51 -3.10
C LEU A 173 -9.52 -4.72 -2.84
N GLU A 174 -9.19 -3.75 -3.69
CA GLU A 174 -8.09 -2.82 -3.49
C GLU A 174 -8.33 -1.94 -2.27
N ALA A 175 -9.53 -1.37 -2.15
CA ALA A 175 -9.94 -0.59 -0.98
C ALA A 175 -9.96 -1.42 0.31
N ASP A 176 -10.49 -2.65 0.26
CA ASP A 176 -10.49 -3.57 1.41
C ASP A 176 -9.06 -3.92 1.85
N LEU A 177 -8.16 -4.18 0.88
CA LEU A 177 -6.75 -4.48 1.16
C LEU A 177 -6.02 -3.27 1.74
N GLU A 178 -6.27 -2.07 1.21
CA GLU A 178 -5.74 -0.82 1.74
C GLU A 178 -6.23 -0.59 3.18
N PHE A 179 -7.53 -0.72 3.43
CA PHE A 179 -8.11 -0.61 4.77
C PHE A 179 -7.48 -1.60 5.75
N ALA A 180 -7.36 -2.87 5.36
CA ALA A 180 -6.73 -3.91 6.17
C ALA A 180 -5.26 -3.58 6.50
N ARG A 181 -4.53 -3.02 5.54
CA ARG A 181 -3.12 -2.63 5.67
C ARG A 181 -2.89 -1.41 6.53
N LEU A 182 -3.70 -0.36 6.35
CA LEU A 182 -3.56 0.88 7.10
C LEU A 182 -4.12 0.74 8.52
N GLY A 183 -5.14 -0.11 8.71
CA GLY A 183 -5.93 -0.14 9.92
C GLY A 183 -6.87 1.08 9.99
N THR A 184 -7.91 0.97 10.82
CA THR A 184 -9.03 1.92 10.79
C THR A 184 -8.62 3.37 11.02
N LYS A 185 -7.77 3.65 12.02
CA LYS A 185 -7.37 5.03 12.34
C LYS A 185 -6.62 5.69 11.18
N LEU A 186 -5.60 5.03 10.63
CA LEU A 186 -4.78 5.60 9.57
C LEU A 186 -5.56 5.71 8.25
N TYR A 187 -6.41 4.73 7.94
CA TYR A 187 -7.27 4.80 6.76
C TYR A 187 -8.18 6.04 6.79
N ARG A 188 -8.78 6.34 7.95
CA ARG A 188 -9.63 7.53 8.12
C ARG A 188 -8.85 8.83 7.98
N LEU A 189 -7.63 8.91 8.52
CA LEU A 189 -6.77 10.08 8.37
C LEU A 189 -6.40 10.34 6.89
N VAL A 190 -6.36 9.32 6.05
CA VAL A 190 -6.00 9.48 4.62
C VAL A 190 -7.22 9.83 3.75
N HIS A 191 -8.42 9.34 4.10
CA HIS A 191 -9.58 9.35 3.21
C HIS A 191 -10.78 10.17 3.71
N GLU A 192 -10.81 10.63 4.96
CA GLU A 192 -11.94 11.36 5.55
C GLU A 192 -11.62 12.83 5.93
N GLU A 193 -10.54 13.41 5.40
CA GLU A 193 -10.19 14.83 5.58
C GLU A 193 -11.11 15.79 4.81
#